data_AF-A0ABD3RV99-F1
#
_entry.id   AF-A0ABD3RV99-F1
#
_cell.length_a   1.000
_cell.length_b   1.000
_cell.length_c   1.000
_cell.angle_alpha   90.00
_cell.angle_beta   90.00
_cell.angle_gamma   90.00
#
_symmetry.space_group_name_H-M   'P 1'
#
loop_
_entity.id
_entity.type
_entity.pdbx_description
1 polymer ?
#
loop_
_entity_poly.entity_id
_entity_poly.type
_entity_poly.pdbx_seq_one_letter_code
_entity_poly.pdbx_strand_id
1 'polypeptide(L)'
;MSSIVEAIEGRQSSPPKTNTMTTTAEAVSFFSSAVDVSSPILEGTRITLTLPDDFHHHFRDGEACADVLRHASLRFGRAIAMPNLKPPVTTTERALEYRDHLLSSLPPADDIFTHDRSFEPLMTLYLTDQTTPDEIRKAHATGLILACKYYPAGATTNSDAGVTDVRKVYPALHAMADVGMLLLIHSEVSTPGVDIFDRESVFIETIIKPLVRDMPSTLRIVLEHISTSDAVEYVANVAPDNVRATVTPHHLLYNRNDMLAGGIRPHLYCLPILKRETHRLALLRAVTSGSSKFFAGTDSAPHEIGSKESNCGCAGSFTAHAALELYVEAFESMGALDKLEGFLSCHGADFYGLPRNEFKITLEKKSWTVPWSYKFGKGVVRPLRAGETVAWTIVPVLDVAN
;
A
#
# COMPACT_ATOMS: atom_id res chain seq x y z
N MET A 1 -32.55 -33.81 -49.37
CA MET A 1 -33.48 -34.96 -49.51
C MET A 1 -33.98 -35.27 -48.12
N SER A 2 -35.15 -34.71 -47.79
CA SER A 2 -36.41 -35.47 -47.55
C SER A 2 -36.42 -36.14 -46.17
N SER A 3 -37.44 -36.04 -45.32
CA SER A 3 -38.79 -35.45 -45.40
C SER A 3 -39.52 -35.98 -44.13
N ILE A 4 -40.27 -35.17 -43.37
CA ILE A 4 -41.74 -35.27 -43.09
C ILE A 4 -41.91 -35.01 -41.57
N VAL A 5 -42.53 -33.92 -41.08
CA VAL A 5 -43.95 -33.44 -41.14
C VAL A 5 -44.87 -34.35 -40.28
N GLU A 6 -45.48 -33.91 -39.18
CA GLU A 6 -46.80 -33.23 -39.04
C GLU A 6 -47.00 -33.00 -37.51
N ALA A 7 -47.25 -31.82 -36.92
CA ALA A 7 -48.40 -30.90 -36.98
C ALA A 7 -49.75 -31.49 -36.53
N ILE A 8 -50.37 -30.94 -35.46
CA ILE A 8 -51.79 -30.47 -35.39
C ILE A 8 -52.09 -29.86 -33.99
N GLU A 9 -52.33 -28.54 -34.01
CA GLU A 9 -53.36 -27.71 -33.32
C GLU A 9 -54.20 -28.40 -32.21
N GLY A 10 -54.48 -27.82 -31.04
CA GLY A 10 -54.91 -26.46 -30.73
C GLY A 10 -56.34 -26.51 -30.14
N ARG A 11 -56.53 -26.05 -28.88
CA ARG A 11 -57.84 -25.60 -28.35
C ARG A 11 -57.67 -24.83 -27.03
N GLN A 12 -58.18 -23.61 -27.03
CA GLN A 12 -58.38 -22.73 -25.88
C GLN A 12 -59.63 -23.12 -25.08
N SER A 13 -59.60 -22.92 -23.76
CA SER A 13 -60.75 -22.42 -22.97
C SER A 13 -60.32 -21.99 -21.56
N SER A 14 -60.60 -20.74 -21.21
CA SER A 14 -60.44 -20.11 -19.87
C SER A 14 -61.72 -20.28 -19.02
N PRO A 15 -61.81 -19.74 -17.78
CA PRO A 15 -61.33 -20.23 -16.48
C PRO A 15 -62.50 -20.56 -15.49
N PRO A 16 -62.27 -20.93 -14.21
CA PRO A 16 -62.50 -19.91 -13.15
C PRO A 16 -61.65 -20.01 -11.85
N LYS A 17 -61.44 -18.83 -11.25
CA LYS A 17 -61.47 -18.42 -9.83
C LYS A 17 -60.72 -19.20 -8.73
N THR A 18 -59.69 -18.51 -8.21
CA THR A 18 -59.35 -18.21 -6.81
C THR A 18 -59.57 -19.29 -5.73
N ASN A 19 -58.47 -19.72 -5.10
CA ASN A 19 -58.35 -19.62 -3.65
C ASN A 19 -56.88 -19.55 -3.18
N THR A 20 -56.69 -18.69 -2.20
CA THR A 20 -55.48 -18.32 -1.48
C THR A 20 -54.88 -19.46 -0.66
N MET A 21 -53.56 -19.65 -0.72
CA MET A 21 -52.74 -19.94 0.47
C MET A 21 -51.31 -19.41 0.28
N THR A 22 -50.95 -18.56 1.23
CA THR A 22 -49.67 -17.94 1.51
C THR A 22 -48.58 -18.99 1.74
N THR A 23 -47.46 -18.88 1.04
CA THR A 23 -46.16 -19.41 1.51
C THR A 23 -45.11 -18.32 1.32
N THR A 24 -44.49 -17.97 2.44
CA THR A 24 -43.47 -16.95 2.63
C THR A 24 -42.16 -17.36 1.98
N ALA A 25 -41.73 -16.62 0.97
CA ALA A 25 -40.36 -16.66 0.45
C ALA A 25 -39.57 -15.51 1.07
N GLU A 26 -38.89 -15.76 2.19
CA GLU A 26 -37.79 -14.91 2.65
C GLU A 26 -36.51 -15.37 1.93
N ALA A 27 -36.30 -14.85 0.72
CA ALA A 27 -34.97 -14.82 0.12
C ALA A 27 -34.26 -13.58 0.65
N VAL A 28 -33.34 -13.81 1.59
CA VAL A 28 -32.47 -12.82 2.21
C VAL A 28 -31.69 -12.07 1.12
N SER A 29 -32.09 -10.82 0.88
CA SER A 29 -31.31 -9.81 0.18
C SER A 29 -30.07 -9.53 1.01
N PHE A 30 -28.94 -10.13 0.67
CA PHE A 30 -27.63 -9.64 1.11
C PHE A 30 -27.40 -8.28 0.45
N PHE A 31 -27.77 -7.22 1.17
CA PHE A 31 -27.32 -5.88 0.87
C PHE A 31 -25.80 -5.86 0.95
N SER A 32 -25.17 -5.60 -0.19
CA SER A 32 -23.84 -4.98 -0.25
C SER A 32 -23.89 -3.73 0.61
N SER A 33 -23.26 -3.75 1.78
CA SER A 33 -22.99 -2.54 2.54
C SER A 33 -22.00 -1.71 1.72
N ALA A 34 -22.51 -0.76 0.94
CA ALA A 34 -21.72 0.37 0.51
C ALA A 34 -21.24 1.05 1.79
N VAL A 35 -19.97 0.85 2.12
CA VAL A 35 -19.33 1.52 3.25
C VAL A 35 -19.34 3.01 2.89
N ASP A 36 -19.93 3.83 3.75
CA ASP A 36 -20.06 5.27 3.55
C ASP A 36 -18.65 5.88 3.59
N VAL A 37 -18.02 5.99 2.41
CA VAL A 37 -16.79 6.76 2.21
C VAL A 37 -17.24 8.17 1.86
N SER A 38 -17.10 9.10 2.79
CA SER A 38 -17.35 10.51 2.48
C SER A 38 -16.47 10.92 1.30
N SER A 39 -17.07 11.57 0.30
CA SER A 39 -16.27 12.18 -0.76
C SER A 39 -15.46 13.32 -0.15
N PRO A 40 -14.23 13.57 -0.64
CA PRO A 40 -13.43 14.68 -0.16
C PRO A 40 -14.16 16.00 -0.40
N ILE A 41 -14.00 16.95 0.52
CA ILE A 41 -14.63 18.27 0.38
C ILE A 41 -13.72 19.12 -0.52
N LEU A 42 -14.21 19.42 -1.72
CA LEU A 42 -13.55 20.29 -2.69
C LEU A 42 -14.15 21.70 -2.59
N GLU A 43 -13.35 22.67 -2.17
CA GLU A 43 -13.75 24.07 -2.06
C GLU A 43 -12.73 24.96 -2.78
N GLY A 44 -13.11 25.43 -3.97
CA GLY A 44 -12.22 26.25 -4.80
C GLY A 44 -10.92 25.53 -5.15
N THR A 45 -9.81 26.00 -4.60
CA THR A 45 -8.45 25.43 -4.78
C THR A 45 -8.04 24.49 -3.64
N ARG A 46 -8.96 24.04 -2.78
CA ARG A 46 -8.66 23.21 -1.61
C ARG A 46 -9.33 21.84 -1.67
N ILE A 47 -8.65 20.86 -1.10
CA ILE A 47 -9.17 19.51 -0.85
C ILE A 47 -8.96 19.15 0.62
N THR A 48 -10.03 18.75 1.30
CA THR A 48 -9.99 18.27 2.68
C THR A 48 -10.28 16.78 2.71
N LEU A 49 -9.40 16.04 3.38
CA LEU A 49 -9.46 14.59 3.54
C LEU A 49 -9.54 14.23 5.02
N THR A 50 -10.18 13.10 5.32
CA THR A 50 -9.85 12.30 6.51
C THR A 50 -8.34 12.08 6.56
N LEU A 51 -7.71 12.26 7.72
CA LEU A 51 -6.26 12.11 7.89
C LEU A 51 -5.80 10.77 7.31
N PRO A 52 -4.92 10.76 6.30
CA PRO A 52 -4.43 9.55 5.67
C PRO A 52 -3.56 8.69 6.58
N ASP A 53 -3.35 7.44 6.15
CA ASP A 53 -2.32 6.55 6.70
C ASP A 53 -1.37 6.09 5.59
N ASP A 54 -0.16 5.67 5.97
CA ASP A 54 0.82 5.11 5.03
C ASP A 54 1.06 3.62 5.29
N PHE A 55 0.48 2.74 4.48
CA PHE A 55 0.59 1.29 4.69
C PHE A 55 1.92 0.68 4.20
N HIS A 56 2.93 1.50 3.84
CA HIS A 56 4.28 1.00 3.55
C HIS A 56 5.37 2.06 3.76
N HIS A 57 6.12 1.99 4.87
CA HIS A 57 7.15 2.98 5.19
C HIS A 57 8.45 2.40 5.73
N HIS A 58 9.60 2.99 5.38
CA HIS A 58 10.91 2.63 5.92
C HIS A 58 11.49 3.76 6.80
N PHE A 59 11.30 3.65 8.12
CA PHE A 59 11.81 4.65 9.08
C PHE A 59 13.32 4.62 9.32
N ARG A 60 13.99 3.53 8.92
CA ARG A 60 15.41 3.29 9.22
C ARG A 60 15.63 3.22 10.74
N ASP A 61 16.85 3.45 11.19
CA ASP A 61 17.22 3.31 12.61
C ASP A 61 18.26 4.39 12.98
N GLY A 62 18.51 4.57 14.27
CA GLY A 62 19.48 5.51 14.81
C GLY A 62 19.14 6.98 14.48
N GLU A 63 20.17 7.82 14.31
CA GLU A 63 19.99 9.28 14.16
C GLU A 63 19.12 9.68 12.95
N ALA A 64 19.07 8.85 11.89
CA ALA A 64 18.25 9.12 10.71
C ALA A 64 16.75 8.92 10.96
N CYS A 65 16.37 8.13 11.96
CA CYS A 65 14.99 7.78 12.28
C CYS A 65 14.13 9.02 12.52
N ALA A 66 14.59 9.94 13.38
CA ALA A 66 13.86 11.17 13.72
C ALA A 66 13.61 12.08 12.50
N ASP A 67 14.57 12.15 11.57
CA ASP A 67 14.43 12.96 10.35
C ASP A 67 13.36 12.37 9.42
N VAL A 68 13.29 11.04 9.28
CA VAL A 68 12.26 10.37 8.46
C VAL A 68 10.89 10.46 9.12
N LEU A 69 10.81 10.19 10.44
CA LEU A 69 9.58 10.27 11.23
C LEU A 69 8.95 11.65 11.14
N ARG A 70 9.76 12.72 11.20
CA ARG A 70 9.26 14.10 11.01
C ARG A 70 8.47 14.23 9.72
N HIS A 71 8.96 13.71 8.60
CA HIS A 71 8.24 13.87 7.34
C HIS A 71 6.95 13.05 7.26
N ALA A 72 6.94 11.86 7.87
CA ALA A 72 5.77 10.99 7.93
C ALA A 72 4.66 11.54 8.85
N SER A 73 5.01 11.97 10.08
CA SER A 73 4.04 12.44 11.08
C SER A 73 3.31 13.72 10.71
N LEU A 74 3.87 14.51 9.79
CA LEU A 74 3.22 15.69 9.22
C LEU A 74 2.09 15.35 8.26
N ARG A 75 2.07 14.13 7.69
CA ARG A 75 1.15 13.74 6.63
C ARG A 75 0.17 12.65 7.03
N PHE A 76 0.60 11.75 7.90
CA PHE A 76 -0.12 10.53 8.19
C PHE A 76 -0.46 10.43 9.67
N GLY A 77 -1.60 9.81 9.99
CA GLY A 77 -1.95 9.43 11.36
C GLY A 77 -1.20 8.17 11.78
N ARG A 78 -1.18 7.16 10.90
CA ARG A 78 -0.45 5.91 11.10
C ARG A 78 0.47 5.59 9.95
N ALA A 79 1.47 4.76 10.21
CA ALA A 79 2.25 4.16 9.14
C ALA A 79 2.74 2.75 9.49
N ILE A 80 2.70 1.85 8.51
CA ILE A 80 3.29 0.51 8.62
C ILE A 80 4.81 0.63 8.58
N ALA A 81 5.45 0.32 9.70
CA ALA A 81 6.89 0.31 9.86
C ALA A 81 7.47 -1.00 9.30
N MET A 82 8.13 -0.92 8.15
CA MET A 82 8.76 -2.09 7.51
C MET A 82 9.98 -2.59 8.31
N PRO A 83 10.24 -3.91 8.34
CA PRO A 83 11.11 -4.53 9.36
C PRO A 83 12.53 -4.83 8.87
N ASN A 84 12.93 -4.36 7.69
CA ASN A 84 14.21 -4.65 7.03
C ASN A 84 15.37 -3.79 7.53
N LEU A 85 15.49 -3.63 8.86
CA LEU A 85 16.66 -3.05 9.51
C LEU A 85 17.90 -3.96 9.36
N LYS A 86 19.05 -3.52 9.86
CA LYS A 86 20.25 -4.34 9.99
C LYS A 86 20.65 -4.46 11.46
N PRO A 87 20.45 -5.63 12.12
CA PRO A 87 19.76 -6.83 11.62
C PRO A 87 18.23 -6.62 11.47
N PRO A 88 17.53 -7.47 10.70
CA PRO A 88 16.08 -7.36 10.51
C PRO A 88 15.31 -7.56 11.82
N VAL A 89 14.08 -7.07 11.87
CA VAL A 89 13.18 -7.19 13.02
C VAL A 89 12.41 -8.51 12.91
N THR A 90 12.96 -9.60 13.43
CA THR A 90 12.40 -10.96 13.25
C THR A 90 11.68 -11.51 14.48
N THR A 91 11.69 -10.80 15.61
CA THR A 91 11.07 -11.23 16.87
C THR A 91 10.19 -10.14 17.46
N THR A 92 9.23 -10.57 18.27
CA THR A 92 8.29 -9.74 19.02
C THR A 92 9.03 -8.71 19.86
N GLU A 93 10.02 -9.13 20.65
CA GLU A 93 10.81 -8.23 21.51
C GLU A 93 11.47 -7.13 20.69
N ARG A 94 12.12 -7.50 19.58
CA ARG A 94 12.82 -6.54 18.72
C ARG A 94 11.84 -5.57 18.05
N ALA A 95 10.64 -6.01 17.73
CA ALA A 95 9.60 -5.14 17.18
C ALA A 95 9.09 -4.14 18.23
N LEU A 96 8.94 -4.57 19.48
CA LEU A 96 8.56 -3.69 20.58
C LEU A 96 9.66 -2.67 20.91
N GLU A 97 10.91 -3.12 21.01
CA GLU A 97 12.07 -2.23 21.18
C GLU A 97 12.17 -1.19 20.06
N TYR A 98 11.99 -1.63 18.81
CA TYR A 98 12.00 -0.72 17.67
C TYR A 98 10.84 0.27 17.72
N ARG A 99 9.64 -0.17 18.12
CA ARG A 99 8.48 0.72 18.31
C ARG A 99 8.77 1.79 19.35
N ASP A 100 9.35 1.42 20.49
CA ASP A 100 9.71 2.35 21.55
C ASP A 100 10.79 3.34 21.06
N HIS A 101 11.73 2.87 20.23
CA HIS A 101 12.69 3.75 19.57
C HIS A 101 12.02 4.74 18.61
N LEU A 102 11.06 4.29 17.78
CA LEU A 102 10.31 5.17 16.88
C LEU A 102 9.55 6.24 17.67
N LEU A 103 8.82 5.84 18.70
CA LEU A 103 8.03 6.77 19.53
C LEU A 103 8.90 7.78 20.28
N SER A 104 10.04 7.36 20.82
CA SER A 104 11.00 8.26 21.49
C SER A 104 11.75 9.18 20.52
N SER A 105 11.77 8.84 19.23
CA SER A 105 12.40 9.64 18.17
C SER A 105 11.43 10.57 17.45
N LEU A 106 10.14 10.57 17.82
CA LEU A 106 9.18 11.51 17.26
C LEU A 106 9.60 12.95 17.56
N PRO A 107 9.45 13.89 16.60
CA PRO A 107 9.69 15.29 16.87
C PRO A 107 8.74 15.81 17.96
N PRO A 108 9.12 16.87 18.70
CA PRO A 108 8.24 17.53 19.67
C PRO A 108 6.87 17.84 19.08
N ALA A 109 5.81 17.76 19.89
CA ALA A 109 4.43 18.00 19.44
C ALA A 109 4.28 19.37 18.74
N ASP A 110 5.00 20.38 19.22
CA ASP A 110 4.99 21.75 18.71
C ASP A 110 5.57 21.87 17.27
N ASP A 111 6.45 20.92 16.89
CA ASP A 111 7.05 20.80 15.56
C ASP A 111 6.20 19.97 14.59
N ILE A 112 5.25 19.18 15.12
CA ILE A 112 4.26 18.50 14.30
C ILE A 112 3.20 19.55 13.98
N PHE A 113 2.93 19.78 12.68
CA PHE A 113 2.02 20.82 12.16
C PHE A 113 0.53 20.64 12.57
N THR A 114 0.26 19.93 13.67
CA THR A 114 -1.06 19.57 14.20
C THR A 114 -0.94 19.33 15.70
N HIS A 115 -1.29 20.34 16.50
CA HIS A 115 -1.13 20.36 17.97
C HIS A 115 -1.98 19.34 18.76
N ASP A 116 -2.77 18.47 18.10
CA ASP A 116 -3.71 17.57 18.80
C ASP A 116 -3.82 16.15 18.19
N ARG A 117 -2.77 15.68 17.50
CA ARG A 117 -2.76 14.29 17.00
C ARG A 117 -1.44 13.60 17.30
N SER A 118 -1.54 12.34 17.73
CA SER A 118 -0.39 11.44 17.84
C SER A 118 -0.14 10.75 16.50
N PHE A 119 1.13 10.49 16.19
CA PHE A 119 1.53 9.60 15.11
C PHE A 119 1.75 8.20 15.68
N GLU A 120 1.21 7.18 15.00
CA GLU A 120 1.34 5.81 15.44
C GLU A 120 2.10 4.93 14.42
N PRO A 121 3.30 4.42 14.78
CA PRO A 121 3.97 3.40 14.00
C PRO A 121 3.30 2.03 14.24
N LEU A 122 2.85 1.41 13.15
CA LEU A 122 2.24 0.08 13.13
C LEU A 122 3.30 -0.96 12.78
N MET A 123 3.61 -1.85 13.72
CA MET A 123 4.81 -2.68 13.61
C MET A 123 4.60 -3.93 12.76
N THR A 124 5.70 -4.42 12.18
CA THR A 124 5.73 -5.65 11.40
C THR A 124 6.92 -6.52 11.80
N LEU A 125 6.82 -7.82 11.54
CA LEU A 125 7.97 -8.73 11.58
C LEU A 125 8.52 -9.00 10.18
N TYR A 126 9.83 -9.14 10.10
CA TYR A 126 10.51 -9.67 8.92
C TYR A 126 10.35 -11.19 8.91
N LEU A 127 9.67 -11.71 7.89
CA LEU A 127 9.44 -13.15 7.74
C LEU A 127 10.71 -13.85 7.25
N THR A 128 11.13 -14.92 7.92
CA THR A 128 12.29 -15.73 7.55
C THR A 128 11.93 -17.21 7.50
N ASP A 129 12.82 -18.03 6.92
CA ASP A 129 12.72 -19.50 6.96
C ASP A 129 12.62 -20.07 8.40
N GLN A 130 12.98 -19.30 9.42
CA GLN A 130 12.99 -19.71 10.83
C GLN A 130 11.81 -19.14 11.64
N THR A 131 10.95 -18.29 11.05
CA THR A 131 9.79 -17.76 11.75
C THR A 131 8.85 -18.90 12.14
N THR A 132 8.57 -19.03 13.44
CA THR A 132 7.75 -20.12 13.97
C THR A 132 6.29 -19.70 14.14
N PRO A 133 5.33 -20.65 14.13
CA PRO A 133 3.94 -20.40 14.52
C PRO A 133 3.80 -19.70 15.89
N ASP A 134 4.61 -20.09 16.87
CA ASP A 134 4.56 -19.52 18.22
C ASP A 134 4.99 -18.05 18.23
N GLU A 135 5.99 -17.69 17.43
CA GLU A 135 6.42 -16.28 17.29
C GLU A 135 5.31 -15.43 16.67
N ILE A 136 4.56 -15.96 15.69
CA ILE A 136 3.39 -15.28 15.12
C ILE A 136 2.31 -15.04 16.19
N ARG A 137 1.95 -16.08 16.95
CA ARG A 137 0.91 -15.98 17.99
C ARG A 137 1.33 -15.00 19.09
N LYS A 138 2.59 -15.05 19.51
CA LYS A 138 3.19 -14.14 20.49
C LYS A 138 3.17 -12.69 20.00
N ALA A 139 3.60 -12.44 18.77
CA ALA A 139 3.60 -11.12 18.18
C ALA A 139 2.19 -10.54 18.07
N HIS A 140 1.23 -11.34 17.58
CA HIS A 140 -0.17 -10.94 17.48
C HIS A 140 -0.78 -10.61 18.85
N ALA A 141 -0.48 -11.40 19.88
CA ALA A 141 -1.01 -11.21 21.23
C ALA A 141 -0.63 -9.86 21.87
N THR A 142 0.38 -9.17 21.35
CA THR A 142 0.73 -7.81 21.79
C THR A 142 -0.30 -6.76 21.39
N GLY A 143 -1.07 -7.00 20.32
CA GLY A 143 -1.94 -6.00 19.69
C GLY A 143 -1.20 -4.88 18.95
N LEU A 144 0.14 -4.90 18.93
CA LEU A 144 0.99 -3.82 18.36
C LEU A 144 1.69 -4.21 17.06
N ILE A 145 1.73 -5.50 16.74
CA ILE A 145 2.35 -6.05 15.54
C ILE A 145 1.26 -6.60 14.63
N LEU A 146 1.00 -5.92 13.52
CA LEU A 146 -0.17 -6.19 12.67
C LEU A 146 0.11 -7.17 11.53
N ALA A 147 1.37 -7.31 11.13
CA ALA A 147 1.71 -8.04 9.92
C ALA A 147 3.12 -8.64 9.94
N CYS A 148 3.34 -9.63 9.08
CA CYS A 148 4.67 -10.06 8.67
C CYS A 148 4.95 -9.61 7.23
N LYS A 149 6.14 -9.06 6.99
CA LYS A 149 6.62 -8.69 5.67
C LYS A 149 7.50 -9.80 5.11
N TYR A 150 7.06 -10.37 3.99
CA TYR A 150 7.79 -11.30 3.16
C TYR A 150 8.69 -10.54 2.18
N TYR A 151 9.98 -10.85 2.23
CA TYR A 151 10.94 -10.53 1.19
C TYR A 151 11.49 -11.84 0.61
N PRO A 152 11.42 -12.05 -0.71
CA PRO A 152 12.20 -13.10 -1.35
C PRO A 152 13.69 -12.83 -1.12
N ALA A 153 14.45 -13.88 -0.78
CA ALA A 153 15.87 -13.75 -0.48
C ALA A 153 16.63 -13.07 -1.63
N GLY A 154 17.33 -11.96 -1.30
CA GLY A 154 18.13 -11.17 -2.25
C GLY A 154 17.36 -10.33 -3.27
N ALA A 155 16.02 -10.22 -3.16
CA ALA A 155 15.22 -9.44 -4.11
C ALA A 155 15.40 -7.92 -3.98
N THR A 156 15.67 -7.40 -2.78
CA THR A 156 15.78 -5.95 -2.50
C THR A 156 16.73 -5.62 -1.34
N THR A 157 16.84 -4.34 -0.96
CA THR A 157 17.68 -3.84 0.12
C THR A 157 17.42 -4.59 1.44
N ASN A 158 18.50 -5.15 2.01
CA ASN A 158 18.51 -5.92 3.27
C ASN A 158 17.64 -7.19 3.23
N SER A 159 17.50 -7.80 2.06
CA SER A 159 16.70 -9.01 1.89
C SER A 159 17.48 -10.33 1.94
N ASP A 160 18.76 -10.31 2.29
CA ASP A 160 19.60 -11.52 2.28
C ASP A 160 19.13 -12.59 3.28
N ALA A 161 18.49 -12.17 4.38
CA ALA A 161 17.86 -13.05 5.37
C ALA A 161 16.40 -13.43 5.01
N GLY A 162 15.97 -13.12 3.80
CA GLY A 162 14.63 -13.37 3.27
C GLY A 162 14.27 -14.84 3.17
N VAL A 163 13.02 -15.10 2.79
CA VAL A 163 12.51 -16.46 2.59
C VAL A 163 13.11 -17.05 1.33
N THR A 164 13.67 -18.26 1.44
CA THR A 164 14.32 -18.94 0.31
C THR A 164 13.34 -19.78 -0.51
N ASP A 165 12.26 -20.23 0.12
CA ASP A 165 11.14 -20.95 -0.49
C ASP A 165 9.88 -20.68 0.33
N VAL A 166 8.83 -20.14 -0.32
CA VAL A 166 7.57 -19.77 0.34
C VAL A 166 6.95 -20.94 1.12
N ARG A 167 7.18 -22.19 0.70
CA ARG A 167 6.64 -23.39 1.36
C ARG A 167 7.22 -23.62 2.75
N LYS A 168 8.44 -23.15 3.01
CA LYS A 168 9.09 -23.28 4.32
C LYS A 168 8.38 -22.46 5.40
N VAL A 169 7.72 -21.37 5.01
CA VAL A 169 7.01 -20.50 5.94
C VAL A 169 5.53 -20.82 6.07
N TYR A 170 5.01 -21.84 5.36
CA TYR A 170 3.60 -22.25 5.46
C TYR A 170 3.12 -22.47 6.91
N PRO A 171 3.89 -23.11 7.82
CA PRO A 171 3.48 -23.19 9.21
C PRO A 171 3.22 -21.83 9.86
N ALA A 172 4.09 -20.84 9.62
CA ALA A 172 3.89 -19.48 10.10
C ALA A 172 2.69 -18.81 9.42
N LEU A 173 2.50 -18.99 8.11
CA LEU A 173 1.36 -18.43 7.38
C LEU A 173 0.01 -19.00 7.86
N HIS A 174 -0.06 -20.28 8.19
CA HIS A 174 -1.24 -20.87 8.82
C HIS A 174 -1.50 -20.23 10.19
N ALA A 175 -0.48 -20.04 11.02
CA ALA A 175 -0.64 -19.35 12.31
C ALA A 175 -1.11 -17.90 12.11
N MET A 176 -0.62 -17.20 11.08
CA MET A 176 -1.06 -15.85 10.73
C MET A 176 -2.55 -15.84 10.34
N ALA A 177 -2.97 -16.81 9.53
CA ALA A 177 -4.37 -16.99 9.14
C ALA A 177 -5.29 -17.28 10.33
N ASP A 178 -4.82 -18.06 11.31
CA ASP A 178 -5.58 -18.39 12.52
C ASP A 178 -5.81 -17.19 13.43
N VAL A 179 -4.78 -16.34 13.59
CA VAL A 179 -4.84 -15.20 14.51
C VAL A 179 -5.28 -13.91 13.82
N GLY A 180 -5.32 -13.88 12.48
CA GLY A 180 -5.72 -12.70 11.71
C GLY A 180 -4.58 -11.73 11.38
N MET A 181 -3.32 -12.12 11.55
CA MET A 181 -2.14 -11.32 11.18
C MET A 181 -1.97 -11.24 9.66
N LEU A 182 -1.67 -10.06 9.12
CA LEU A 182 -1.56 -9.85 7.67
C LEU A 182 -0.21 -10.31 7.12
N LEU A 183 -0.21 -10.77 5.87
CA LEU A 183 0.99 -11.05 5.08
C LEU A 183 1.22 -9.93 4.06
N LEU A 184 2.33 -9.22 4.18
CA LEU A 184 2.74 -8.17 3.25
C LEU A 184 3.84 -8.72 2.34
N ILE A 185 3.74 -8.58 1.01
CA ILE A 185 4.65 -9.26 0.08
C ILE A 185 5.33 -8.28 -0.87
N HIS A 186 6.66 -8.23 -0.80
CA HIS A 186 7.45 -7.69 -1.91
C HIS A 186 7.47 -8.72 -3.04
N SER A 187 6.80 -8.41 -4.15
CA SER A 187 6.37 -9.40 -5.15
C SER A 187 7.33 -9.51 -6.35
N GLU A 188 8.62 -9.72 -6.16
CA GLU A 188 9.59 -9.94 -7.25
C GLU A 188 10.40 -11.24 -7.06
N VAL A 189 10.61 -12.03 -8.13
CA VAL A 189 11.59 -13.13 -8.06
C VAL A 189 13.01 -12.58 -8.14
N SER A 190 13.96 -13.22 -7.44
CA SER A 190 15.40 -12.95 -7.56
C SER A 190 16.13 -13.96 -8.45
N THR A 191 15.39 -14.85 -9.13
CA THR A 191 15.93 -15.95 -9.95
C THR A 191 16.88 -15.44 -11.05
N PRO A 192 18.11 -15.99 -11.15
CA PRO A 192 19.03 -15.66 -12.23
C PRO A 192 18.40 -15.89 -13.61
N GLY A 193 18.59 -14.93 -14.53
CA GLY A 193 18.09 -15.01 -15.91
C GLY A 193 16.68 -14.42 -16.12
N VAL A 194 15.95 -14.07 -15.06
CA VAL A 194 14.71 -13.30 -15.17
C VAL A 194 15.05 -11.81 -15.23
N ASP A 195 14.63 -11.14 -16.31
CA ASP A 195 14.83 -9.71 -16.50
C ASP A 195 14.14 -8.91 -15.39
N ILE A 196 14.78 -7.85 -14.90
CA ILE A 196 14.28 -7.03 -13.78
C ILE A 196 12.89 -6.43 -14.06
N PHE A 197 12.54 -6.18 -15.32
CA PHE A 197 11.22 -5.67 -15.69
C PHE A 197 10.12 -6.74 -15.64
N ASP A 198 10.48 -8.03 -15.68
CA ASP A 198 9.55 -9.17 -15.73
C ASP A 198 9.39 -9.86 -14.36
N ARG A 199 10.26 -9.56 -13.38
CA ARG A 199 10.30 -10.23 -12.07
C ARG A 199 8.97 -10.23 -11.33
N GLU A 200 8.21 -9.14 -11.39
CA GLU A 200 6.90 -9.03 -10.72
C GLU A 200 5.84 -9.94 -11.35
N SER A 201 5.74 -9.94 -12.69
CA SER A 201 4.79 -10.81 -13.40
C SER A 201 5.12 -12.29 -13.19
N VAL A 202 6.41 -12.66 -13.27
CA VAL A 202 6.85 -14.03 -12.98
C VAL A 202 6.51 -14.43 -11.53
N PHE A 203 6.76 -13.56 -10.55
CA PHE A 203 6.45 -13.84 -9.15
C PHE A 203 4.95 -14.08 -8.94
N ILE A 204 4.08 -13.31 -9.59
CA ILE A 204 2.63 -13.51 -9.50
C ILE A 204 2.23 -14.90 -9.99
N GLU A 205 2.72 -15.30 -11.16
CA GLU A 205 2.40 -16.59 -11.75
C GLU A 205 2.97 -17.76 -10.94
N THR A 206 4.24 -17.68 -10.54
CA THR A 206 4.94 -18.84 -9.97
C THR A 206 4.83 -18.95 -8.45
N ILE A 207 4.52 -17.87 -7.75
CA ILE A 207 4.51 -17.82 -6.27
C ILE A 207 3.15 -17.39 -5.73
N ILE A 208 2.63 -16.22 -6.12
CA ILE A 208 1.39 -15.69 -5.52
C ILE A 208 0.18 -16.58 -5.84
N LYS A 209 -0.04 -16.94 -7.11
CA LYS A 209 -1.18 -17.78 -7.49
C LYS A 209 -1.18 -19.14 -6.76
N PRO A 210 -0.06 -19.89 -6.69
CA PRO A 210 0.01 -21.09 -5.86
C PRO A 210 -0.21 -20.82 -4.38
N LEU A 211 0.44 -19.79 -3.81
CA LEU A 211 0.30 -19.44 -2.40
C LEU A 211 -1.16 -19.18 -2.01
N VAL A 212 -1.87 -18.35 -2.78
CA VAL A 212 -3.27 -18.01 -2.52
C VAL A 212 -4.19 -19.23 -2.64
N ARG A 213 -3.88 -20.17 -3.54
CA ARG A 213 -4.62 -21.43 -3.67
C ARG A 213 -4.39 -22.35 -2.47
N ASP A 214 -3.16 -22.40 -1.97
CA ASP A 214 -2.73 -23.37 -0.95
C ASP A 214 -3.02 -22.89 0.49
N MET A 215 -3.19 -21.58 0.70
CA MET A 215 -3.44 -20.98 2.03
C MET A 215 -4.93 -20.84 2.37
N PRO A 216 -5.30 -20.85 3.67
CA PRO A 216 -6.66 -20.54 4.09
C PRO A 216 -7.10 -19.15 3.62
N SER A 217 -8.36 -19.01 3.21
CA SER A 217 -8.93 -17.72 2.76
C SER A 217 -8.97 -16.64 3.84
N THR A 218 -8.77 -17.01 5.10
CA THR A 218 -8.65 -16.07 6.24
C THR A 218 -7.29 -15.36 6.28
N LEU A 219 -6.27 -15.87 5.57
CA LEU A 219 -5.00 -15.18 5.43
C LEU A 219 -5.19 -13.94 4.55
N ARG A 220 -5.13 -12.75 5.14
CA ARG A 220 -5.16 -11.48 4.40
C ARG A 220 -3.78 -11.16 3.84
N ILE A 221 -3.71 -10.84 2.56
CA ILE A 221 -2.48 -10.61 1.82
C ILE A 221 -2.49 -9.23 1.17
N VAL A 222 -1.38 -8.51 1.31
CA VAL A 222 -1.11 -7.26 0.58
C VAL A 222 0.06 -7.51 -0.37
N LEU A 223 -0.18 -7.38 -1.67
CA LEU A 223 0.89 -7.26 -2.65
C LEU A 223 1.40 -5.82 -2.59
N GLU A 224 2.59 -5.65 -2.01
CA GLU A 224 3.14 -4.32 -1.79
C GLU A 224 3.57 -3.67 -3.10
N HIS A 225 3.49 -2.34 -3.15
CA HIS A 225 4.07 -1.44 -4.15
C HIS A 225 4.04 -2.00 -5.59
N ILE A 226 2.86 -2.44 -6.04
CA ILE A 226 2.71 -3.06 -7.36
C ILE A 226 3.13 -2.09 -8.46
N SER A 227 3.79 -2.60 -9.49
CA SER A 227 4.43 -1.79 -10.53
C SER A 227 4.00 -2.14 -11.96
N THR A 228 3.29 -3.24 -12.15
CA THR A 228 2.90 -3.78 -13.46
C THR A 228 1.39 -3.78 -13.67
N SER A 229 0.99 -3.81 -14.95
CA SER A 229 -0.40 -4.04 -15.36
C SER A 229 -0.85 -5.46 -15.02
N ASP A 230 0.08 -6.43 -15.00
CA ASP A 230 -0.16 -7.82 -14.64
C ASP A 230 -0.59 -7.93 -13.18
N ALA A 231 0.08 -7.20 -12.28
CA ALA A 231 -0.32 -7.09 -10.87
C ALA A 231 -1.68 -6.42 -10.69
N VAL A 232 -1.94 -5.34 -11.44
CA VAL A 232 -3.27 -4.69 -11.44
C VAL A 232 -4.35 -5.67 -11.88
N GLU A 233 -4.15 -6.37 -13.00
CA GLU A 233 -5.12 -7.34 -13.54
C GLU A 233 -5.37 -8.47 -12.55
N TYR A 234 -4.30 -9.03 -11.97
CA TYR A 234 -4.42 -10.07 -10.97
C TYR A 234 -5.24 -9.60 -9.77
N VAL A 235 -4.88 -8.49 -9.14
CA VAL A 235 -5.56 -8.00 -7.93
C VAL A 235 -7.01 -7.61 -8.22
N ALA A 236 -7.25 -6.90 -9.33
CA ALA A 236 -8.58 -6.43 -9.68
C ALA A 236 -9.53 -7.60 -10.00
N ASN A 237 -9.11 -8.51 -10.89
CA ASN A 237 -10.03 -9.39 -11.60
C ASN A 237 -9.86 -10.88 -11.28
N VAL A 238 -8.71 -11.31 -10.75
CA VAL A 238 -8.40 -12.73 -10.54
C VAL A 238 -8.33 -13.10 -9.06
N ALA A 239 -7.73 -12.23 -8.25
CA ALA A 239 -7.45 -12.51 -6.84
C ALA A 239 -8.73 -12.43 -5.97
N PRO A 240 -8.85 -13.30 -4.96
CA PRO A 240 -9.96 -13.28 -4.01
C PRO A 240 -9.94 -12.02 -3.13
N ASP A 241 -11.02 -11.80 -2.39
CA ASP A 241 -11.20 -10.57 -1.60
C ASP A 241 -10.23 -10.38 -0.43
N ASN A 242 -9.55 -11.43 0.00
CA ASN A 242 -8.49 -11.35 1.00
C ASN A 242 -7.14 -10.90 0.40
N VAL A 243 -7.06 -10.57 -0.90
CA VAL A 243 -5.84 -10.04 -1.55
C VAL A 243 -6.07 -8.59 -1.97
N ARG A 244 -5.13 -7.72 -1.59
CA ARG A 244 -5.13 -6.28 -1.87
C ARG A 244 -3.76 -5.83 -2.32
N ALA A 245 -3.62 -4.57 -2.72
CA ALA A 245 -2.33 -4.01 -3.07
C ALA A 245 -2.13 -2.57 -2.61
N THR A 246 -0.88 -2.25 -2.24
CA THR A 246 -0.44 -0.86 -2.10
C THR A 246 0.14 -0.34 -3.41
N VAL A 247 -0.02 0.95 -3.66
CA VAL A 247 0.58 1.63 -4.82
C VAL A 247 1.27 2.90 -4.36
N THR A 248 2.53 3.08 -4.76
CA THR A 248 3.37 4.22 -4.34
C THR A 248 3.10 5.47 -5.18
N PRO A 249 3.44 6.69 -4.71
CA PRO A 249 3.29 7.89 -5.53
C PRO A 249 4.28 7.92 -6.70
N HIS A 250 5.50 7.39 -6.54
CA HIS A 250 6.51 7.42 -7.58
C HIS A 250 6.20 6.48 -8.75
N HIS A 251 5.57 5.32 -8.50
CA HIS A 251 5.06 4.44 -9.55
C HIS A 251 3.82 4.99 -10.27
N LEU A 252 3.09 5.95 -9.68
CA LEU A 252 1.98 6.64 -10.36
C LEU A 252 2.47 7.80 -11.24
N LEU A 253 3.50 8.51 -10.79
CA LEU A 253 3.99 9.73 -11.44
C LEU A 253 5.04 9.46 -12.53
N TYR A 254 5.85 8.42 -12.38
CA TYR A 254 7.00 8.18 -13.24
C TYR A 254 6.93 6.83 -13.94
N ASN A 255 7.53 6.76 -15.13
CA ASN A 255 7.84 5.51 -15.82
C ASN A 255 9.36 5.40 -16.01
N ARG A 256 9.82 4.28 -16.58
CA ARG A 256 11.26 4.01 -16.71
C ARG A 256 12.03 5.00 -17.58
N ASN A 257 11.37 5.76 -18.47
CA ASN A 257 12.05 6.80 -19.23
C ASN A 257 12.50 7.93 -18.31
N ASP A 258 11.73 8.25 -17.27
CA ASP A 258 12.13 9.26 -16.29
C ASP A 258 13.41 8.86 -15.55
N MET A 259 13.63 7.56 -15.37
CA MET A 259 14.84 7.03 -14.74
C MET A 259 16.04 6.94 -15.69
N LEU A 260 15.82 6.72 -17.00
CA LEU A 260 16.89 6.30 -17.93
C LEU A 260 17.14 7.24 -19.11
N ALA A 261 16.15 8.03 -19.55
CA ALA A 261 16.26 8.85 -20.75
C ALA A 261 17.06 10.14 -20.48
N GLY A 262 18.07 10.41 -21.31
CA GLY A 262 18.96 11.58 -21.22
C GLY A 262 20.05 11.46 -20.15
N GLY A 263 20.06 10.38 -19.37
CA GLY A 263 20.99 10.12 -18.28
C GLY A 263 20.35 9.23 -17.21
N ILE A 264 21.17 8.47 -16.49
CA ILE A 264 20.70 7.62 -15.40
C ILE A 264 20.41 8.52 -14.18
N ARG A 265 19.16 8.46 -13.67
CA ARG A 265 18.73 9.18 -12.46
C ARG A 265 18.61 8.21 -11.28
N PRO A 266 19.67 8.00 -10.47
CA PRO A 266 19.66 6.98 -9.41
C PRO A 266 18.61 7.23 -8.32
N HIS A 267 18.18 8.48 -8.11
CA HIS A 267 17.14 8.84 -7.14
C HIS A 267 15.73 8.38 -7.52
N LEU A 268 15.53 7.93 -8.77
CA LEU A 268 14.31 7.25 -9.24
C LEU A 268 14.44 5.72 -9.24
N TYR A 269 15.65 5.19 -8.98
CA TYR A 269 15.86 3.75 -8.91
C TYR A 269 15.33 3.21 -7.57
N CYS A 270 14.28 2.40 -7.66
CA CYS A 270 13.61 1.68 -6.57
C CYS A 270 13.33 0.22 -6.99
N LEU A 271 12.83 -0.58 -6.05
CA LEU A 271 12.41 -1.96 -6.30
C LEU A 271 10.99 -2.15 -5.75
N PRO A 272 10.02 -2.57 -6.57
CA PRO A 272 10.12 -2.91 -7.98
C PRO A 272 10.59 -1.73 -8.85
N ILE A 273 11.28 -2.03 -9.94
CA ILE A 273 11.82 -0.98 -10.82
C ILE A 273 10.68 -0.25 -11.55
N LEU A 274 10.82 1.06 -11.80
CA LEU A 274 9.88 1.78 -12.66
C LEU A 274 9.71 1.05 -14.00
N LYS A 275 8.47 0.90 -14.45
CA LYS A 275 8.11 0.10 -15.62
C LYS A 275 7.78 0.98 -16.83
N ARG A 276 7.37 0.37 -17.95
CA ARG A 276 6.88 1.09 -19.15
C ARG A 276 5.61 1.90 -18.83
N GLU A 277 5.37 2.93 -19.63
CA GLU A 277 4.20 3.81 -19.49
C GLU A 277 2.86 3.08 -19.46
N THR A 278 2.73 1.97 -20.20
CA THR A 278 1.52 1.13 -20.18
C THR A 278 1.18 0.61 -18.79
N HIS A 279 2.20 0.27 -18.00
CA HIS A 279 2.01 -0.18 -16.62
C HIS A 279 1.68 0.99 -15.69
N ARG A 280 2.36 2.13 -15.82
CA ARG A 280 2.05 3.35 -15.06
C ARG A 280 0.59 3.78 -15.23
N LEU A 281 0.10 3.78 -16.47
CA LEU A 281 -1.30 4.09 -16.77
C LEU A 281 -2.28 3.04 -16.22
N ALA A 282 -1.88 1.77 -16.14
CA ALA A 282 -2.70 0.73 -15.50
C ALA A 282 -2.83 0.96 -14.00
N LEU A 283 -1.73 1.32 -13.32
CA LEU A 283 -1.73 1.67 -11.90
C LEU A 283 -2.61 2.89 -11.64
N LEU A 284 -2.46 3.96 -12.44
CA LEU A 284 -3.32 5.14 -12.34
C LEU A 284 -4.80 4.78 -12.45
N ARG A 285 -5.19 4.05 -13.51
CA ARG A 285 -6.58 3.63 -13.69
C ARG A 285 -7.10 2.79 -12.51
N ALA A 286 -6.25 1.93 -11.93
CA ALA A 286 -6.62 1.09 -10.80
C ALA A 286 -6.90 1.92 -9.53
N VAL A 287 -5.98 2.81 -9.16
CA VAL A 287 -6.15 3.61 -7.93
C VAL A 287 -7.25 4.66 -8.07
N THR A 288 -7.51 5.15 -9.29
CA THR A 288 -8.59 6.12 -9.56
C THR A 288 -9.92 5.46 -9.89
N SER A 289 -10.05 4.12 -9.79
CA SER A 289 -11.32 3.43 -10.05
C SER A 289 -12.30 3.53 -8.88
N GLY A 290 -11.83 3.92 -7.69
CA GLY A 290 -12.58 3.85 -6.43
C GLY A 290 -12.67 2.44 -5.84
N SER A 291 -11.93 1.47 -6.37
CA SER A 291 -11.91 0.10 -5.82
C SER A 291 -11.20 0.08 -4.46
N SER A 292 -11.83 -0.57 -3.48
CA SER A 292 -11.21 -0.84 -2.17
C SER A 292 -10.07 -1.85 -2.22
N LYS A 293 -9.79 -2.41 -3.41
CA LYS A 293 -8.67 -3.34 -3.60
C LYS A 293 -7.29 -2.66 -3.55
N PHE A 294 -7.25 -1.35 -3.71
CA PHE A 294 -6.02 -0.56 -3.79
C PHE A 294 -6.03 0.56 -2.74
N PHE A 295 -4.90 0.72 -2.05
CA PHE A 295 -4.72 1.79 -1.06
C PHE A 295 -3.27 2.29 -1.02
N ALA A 296 -3.04 3.40 -0.33
CA ALA A 296 -1.75 4.06 -0.29
C ALA A 296 -0.70 3.27 0.48
N GLY A 297 0.50 3.16 -0.09
CA GLY A 297 1.72 2.75 0.61
C GLY A 297 2.90 3.41 -0.08
N THR A 298 3.59 4.32 0.59
CA THR A 298 4.52 5.23 -0.08
C THR A 298 5.78 4.54 -0.56
N ASP A 299 6.17 3.47 0.14
CA ASP A 299 7.51 2.88 0.07
C ASP A 299 8.59 3.98 0.14
N SER A 300 8.37 4.97 1.03
CA SER A 300 9.36 6.01 1.26
C SER A 300 10.60 5.38 1.87
N ALA A 301 11.65 5.26 1.05
CA ALA A 301 12.86 4.51 1.34
C ALA A 301 14.10 5.42 1.21
N PRO A 302 14.36 6.28 2.20
CA PRO A 302 15.46 7.23 2.16
C PRO A 302 16.82 6.53 2.26
N HIS A 303 17.78 7.03 1.51
CA HIS A 303 19.19 6.64 1.55
C HIS A 303 20.06 7.89 1.46
N GLU A 304 21.22 7.88 2.11
CA GLU A 304 22.19 8.96 1.95
C GLU A 304 22.56 9.16 0.48
N ILE A 305 22.78 10.41 0.06
CA ILE A 305 23.11 10.74 -1.33
C ILE A 305 24.30 9.91 -1.83
N GLY A 306 25.35 9.75 -1.02
CA GLY A 306 26.54 8.96 -1.39
C GLY A 306 26.25 7.47 -1.59
N SER A 307 25.20 6.93 -0.98
CA SER A 307 24.76 5.54 -1.20
C SER A 307 23.95 5.37 -2.48
N LYS A 308 23.30 6.44 -2.96
CA LYS A 308 22.53 6.47 -4.23
C LYS A 308 23.45 6.78 -5.41
N GLU A 309 24.35 7.74 -5.26
CA GLU A 309 25.29 8.24 -6.27
C GLU A 309 26.64 7.50 -6.16
N SER A 310 26.61 6.18 -6.31
CA SER A 310 27.78 5.30 -6.20
C SER A 310 27.92 4.38 -7.42
N ASN A 311 28.95 3.54 -7.44
CA ASN A 311 29.11 2.48 -8.46
C ASN A 311 28.02 1.39 -8.37
N CYS A 312 27.30 1.31 -7.25
CA CYS A 312 26.20 0.39 -7.01
C CYS A 312 25.15 1.09 -6.13
N GLY A 313 24.36 1.97 -6.76
CA GLY A 313 23.39 2.81 -6.06
C GLY A 313 22.29 2.01 -5.37
N CYS A 314 21.98 2.32 -4.11
CA CYS A 314 20.90 1.68 -3.38
C CYS A 314 19.52 1.91 -4.05
N ALA A 315 18.64 0.92 -3.99
CA ALA A 315 17.25 1.05 -4.42
C ALA A 315 16.39 1.72 -3.33
N GLY A 316 15.61 2.74 -3.72
CA GLY A 316 14.66 3.42 -2.84
C GLY A 316 14.47 4.89 -3.21
N SER A 317 13.23 5.37 -3.12
CA SER A 317 12.85 6.76 -3.39
C SER A 317 12.38 7.43 -2.11
N PHE A 318 12.88 8.64 -1.81
CA PHE A 318 12.45 9.38 -0.61
C PHE A 318 11.25 10.28 -0.91
N THR A 319 10.05 9.84 -0.51
CA THR A 319 8.78 10.50 -0.85
C THR A 319 8.01 11.05 0.35
N ALA A 320 8.35 10.66 1.58
CA ALA A 320 7.65 11.11 2.79
C ALA A 320 7.53 12.64 2.90
N HIS A 321 8.50 13.38 2.37
CA HIS A 321 8.55 14.84 2.42
C HIS A 321 7.43 15.57 1.64
N ALA A 322 6.72 14.89 0.74
CA ALA A 322 5.64 15.44 -0.08
C ALA A 322 4.61 14.38 -0.51
N ALA A 323 4.46 13.29 0.25
CA ALA A 323 3.72 12.11 -0.19
C ALA A 323 2.26 12.40 -0.58
N LEU A 324 1.54 13.20 0.23
CA LEU A 324 0.15 13.54 -0.05
C LEU A 324 0.04 14.43 -1.30
N GLU A 325 0.90 15.43 -1.40
CA GLU A 325 0.98 16.34 -2.54
C GLU A 325 1.18 15.57 -3.85
N LEU A 326 2.06 14.56 -3.84
CA LEU A 326 2.35 13.70 -4.99
C LEU A 326 1.15 12.81 -5.38
N TYR A 327 0.42 12.26 -4.40
CA TYR A 327 -0.80 11.51 -4.69
C TYR A 327 -1.92 12.41 -5.21
N VAL A 328 -2.07 13.61 -4.67
CA VAL A 328 -3.06 14.59 -5.17
C VAL A 328 -2.77 14.91 -6.64
N GLU A 329 -1.51 15.17 -7.02
CA GLU A 329 -1.15 15.38 -8.43
C GLU A 329 -1.48 14.17 -9.32
N ALA A 330 -1.20 12.95 -8.85
CA ALA A 330 -1.52 11.74 -9.60
C ALA A 330 -3.03 11.59 -9.85
N PHE A 331 -3.86 11.79 -8.83
CA PHE A 331 -5.32 11.70 -8.95
C PHE A 331 -5.92 12.89 -9.73
N GLU A 332 -5.38 14.09 -9.56
CA GLU A 332 -5.76 15.28 -10.33
C GLU A 332 -5.49 15.08 -11.82
N SER A 333 -4.37 14.46 -12.20
CA SER A 333 -4.03 14.16 -13.60
C SER A 333 -5.05 13.26 -14.30
N MET A 334 -5.81 12.50 -13.52
CA MET A 334 -6.89 11.62 -13.98
C MET A 334 -8.29 12.23 -13.79
N GLY A 335 -8.39 13.46 -13.28
CA GLY A 335 -9.67 14.09 -12.95
C GLY A 335 -10.46 13.36 -11.87
N ALA A 336 -9.79 12.63 -10.98
CA ALA A 336 -10.41 11.67 -10.05
C ALA A 336 -10.17 12.01 -8.57
N LEU A 337 -10.04 13.30 -8.24
CA LEU A 337 -9.81 13.74 -6.85
C LEU A 337 -10.89 13.25 -5.89
N ASP A 338 -12.12 13.04 -6.36
CA ASP A 338 -13.23 12.48 -5.58
C ASP A 338 -12.96 11.04 -5.05
N LYS A 339 -12.02 10.31 -5.66
CA LYS A 339 -11.62 8.96 -5.22
C LYS A 339 -10.45 8.94 -4.23
N LEU A 340 -9.82 10.10 -4.01
CA LEU A 340 -8.57 10.18 -3.27
C LEU A 340 -8.75 9.82 -1.78
N GLU A 341 -9.84 10.25 -1.14
CA GLU A 341 -10.09 9.95 0.29
C GLU A 341 -10.20 8.44 0.54
N GLY A 342 -10.92 7.72 -0.32
CA GLY A 342 -11.03 6.27 -0.22
C GLY A 342 -9.65 5.59 -0.24
N PHE A 343 -8.82 5.95 -1.22
CA PHE A 343 -7.49 5.39 -1.43
C PHE A 343 -6.50 5.72 -0.30
N LEU A 344 -6.49 6.98 0.18
CA LEU A 344 -5.53 7.45 1.18
C LEU A 344 -5.93 7.16 2.63
N SER A 345 -7.23 7.12 2.94
CA SER A 345 -7.70 7.24 4.33
C SER A 345 -8.69 6.16 4.76
N CYS A 346 -9.29 5.41 3.82
CA CYS A 346 -10.34 4.44 4.15
C CYS A 346 -9.93 3.00 3.85
N HIS A 347 -9.60 2.70 2.59
CA HIS A 347 -9.47 1.33 2.10
C HIS A 347 -8.43 0.51 2.87
N GLY A 348 -7.27 1.12 3.18
CA GLY A 348 -6.23 0.46 3.96
C GLY A 348 -6.64 0.27 5.43
N ALA A 349 -7.21 1.29 6.08
CA ALA A 349 -7.66 1.18 7.47
C ALA A 349 -8.72 0.07 7.61
N ASP A 350 -9.69 0.04 6.71
CA ASP A 350 -10.73 -0.99 6.64
C ASP A 350 -10.11 -2.40 6.44
N PHE A 351 -9.15 -2.54 5.52
CA PHE A 351 -8.52 -3.84 5.25
C PHE A 351 -7.65 -4.35 6.40
N TYR A 352 -6.97 -3.46 7.11
CA TYR A 352 -6.19 -3.80 8.30
C TYR A 352 -7.06 -4.03 9.54
N GLY A 353 -8.35 -3.65 9.51
CA GLY A 353 -9.26 -3.75 10.65
C GLY A 353 -9.05 -2.63 11.68
N LEU A 354 -8.55 -1.48 11.23
CA LEU A 354 -8.30 -0.30 12.05
C LEU A 354 -9.48 0.69 11.92
N PRO A 355 -9.78 1.47 12.98
CA PRO A 355 -10.74 2.55 12.86
C PRO A 355 -10.24 3.60 11.85
N ARG A 356 -11.15 4.21 11.11
CA ARG A 356 -10.82 5.38 10.28
C ARG A 356 -10.45 6.56 11.18
N ASN A 357 -9.50 7.38 10.76
CA ASN A 357 -9.08 8.54 11.54
C ASN A 357 -10.24 9.55 11.67
N GLU A 358 -10.31 10.26 12.80
CA GLU A 358 -11.33 11.29 13.05
C GLU A 358 -10.86 12.69 12.65
N PHE A 359 -9.54 12.88 12.60
CA PHE A 359 -8.92 14.13 12.19
C PHE A 359 -9.02 14.37 10.69
N LYS A 360 -8.94 15.64 10.30
CA LYS A 360 -8.90 16.07 8.90
C LYS A 360 -7.54 16.67 8.56
N ILE A 361 -7.18 16.63 7.28
CA ILE A 361 -6.05 17.37 6.70
C ILE A 361 -6.52 18.05 5.42
N THR A 362 -6.04 19.27 5.20
CA THR A 362 -6.39 20.07 4.02
C THR A 362 -5.15 20.36 3.20
N LEU A 363 -5.26 20.18 1.88
CA LEU A 363 -4.26 20.65 0.91
C LEU A 363 -4.85 21.77 0.06
N GLU A 364 -4.01 22.73 -0.31
CA GLU A 364 -4.35 23.83 -1.21
C GLU A 364 -3.49 23.72 -2.47
N LYS A 365 -4.09 24.02 -3.63
CA LYS A 365 -3.42 24.10 -4.93
C LYS A 365 -2.53 25.34 -4.98
N LYS A 366 -1.42 25.23 -4.25
CA LYS A 366 -0.39 26.22 -4.09
C LYS A 366 0.93 25.51 -4.31
N SER A 367 1.63 25.93 -5.35
CA SER A 367 2.90 25.30 -5.72
C SER A 367 4.03 25.71 -4.78
N TRP A 368 4.95 24.79 -4.51
CA TRP A 368 6.20 25.07 -3.82
C TRP A 368 7.36 24.28 -4.43
N THR A 369 8.58 24.80 -4.26
CA THR A 369 9.79 24.14 -4.78
C THR A 369 10.38 23.23 -3.72
N VAL A 370 10.60 21.96 -4.07
CA VAL A 370 11.17 20.97 -3.17
C VAL A 370 12.66 21.28 -2.96
N PRO A 371 13.14 21.38 -1.71
CA PRO A 371 14.56 21.51 -1.40
C PRO A 371 15.42 20.44 -2.08
N TRP A 372 16.66 20.80 -2.43
CA TRP A 372 17.60 19.88 -3.06
C TRP A 372 18.00 18.68 -2.19
N SER A 373 17.88 18.83 -0.87
CA SER A 373 18.20 17.80 0.11
C SER A 373 17.53 18.10 1.45
N TYR A 374 17.34 17.06 2.26
CA TYR A 374 16.97 17.16 3.67
C TYR A 374 18.07 16.55 4.55
N LYS A 375 18.10 16.93 5.83
CA LYS A 375 18.93 16.27 6.84
C LYS A 375 18.54 14.79 6.94
N PHE A 376 19.53 13.93 7.10
CA PHE A 376 19.32 12.49 7.31
C PHE A 376 20.44 11.93 8.20
N GLY A 377 20.19 11.92 9.51
CA GLY A 377 21.20 11.52 10.51
C GLY A 377 22.41 12.45 10.46
N LYS A 378 23.59 11.88 10.19
CA LYS A 378 24.85 12.63 10.01
C LYS A 378 25.06 13.14 8.58
N GLY A 379 24.24 12.67 7.65
CA GLY A 379 24.33 12.99 6.23
C GLY A 379 23.11 13.76 5.72
N VAL A 380 22.88 13.61 4.41
CA VAL A 380 21.76 14.21 3.71
C VAL A 380 21.11 13.21 2.78
N VAL A 381 19.80 13.34 2.60
CA VAL A 381 19.00 12.57 1.65
C VAL A 381 18.51 13.49 0.54
N ARG A 382 18.49 12.98 -0.70
CA ARG A 382 17.84 13.68 -1.82
C ARG A 382 16.37 13.26 -1.92
N PRO A 383 15.41 14.17 -1.73
CA PRO A 383 14.00 13.88 -1.93
C PRO A 383 13.69 13.63 -3.41
N LEU A 384 12.65 12.84 -3.67
CA LEU A 384 12.01 12.83 -4.99
C LEU A 384 11.59 14.27 -5.34
N ARG A 385 11.76 14.69 -6.60
CA ARG A 385 11.52 16.07 -7.06
C ARG A 385 12.45 17.14 -6.48
N ALA A 386 13.61 16.79 -5.92
CA ALA A 386 14.61 17.76 -5.49
C ALA A 386 14.88 18.85 -6.54
N GLY A 387 14.64 20.12 -6.19
CA GLY A 387 14.81 21.28 -7.08
C GLY A 387 13.64 21.53 -8.05
N GLU A 388 12.67 20.63 -8.12
CA GLU A 388 11.45 20.75 -8.93
C GLU A 388 10.29 21.32 -8.10
N THR A 389 9.18 21.61 -8.78
CA THR A 389 7.95 22.12 -8.15
C THR A 389 6.95 20.99 -7.91
N VAL A 390 6.32 20.99 -6.74
CA VAL A 390 5.05 20.29 -6.47
C VAL A 390 3.91 21.29 -6.46
N ALA A 391 2.73 20.90 -6.94
CA ALA A 391 1.60 21.79 -7.23
C ALA A 391 0.68 22.05 -6.03
N TRP A 392 0.76 21.22 -5.00
CA TRP A 392 -0.09 21.27 -3.82
C TRP A 392 0.75 21.47 -2.55
N THR A 393 0.17 22.12 -1.54
CA THR A 393 0.78 22.34 -0.22
C THR A 393 -0.21 21.97 0.86
N ILE A 394 0.26 21.34 1.95
CA ILE A 394 -0.56 21.13 3.16
C ILE A 394 -0.85 22.48 3.81
N VAL A 395 -2.13 22.75 4.08
CA VAL A 395 -2.54 23.95 4.83
C VAL A 395 -2.26 23.68 6.31
N PRO A 396 -1.39 24.47 6.97
CA PRO A 396 -1.18 24.33 8.41
C PRO A 396 -2.49 24.57 9.15
N VAL A 397 -2.78 23.74 10.16
CA VAL A 397 -3.82 24.06 11.14
C VAL A 397 -3.22 25.15 12.04
N LEU A 398 -3.31 26.40 11.60
CA LEU A 398 -3.05 27.53 12.48
C LEU A 398 -4.22 27.59 13.45
N ASP A 399 -3.95 27.63 14.75
CA ASP A 399 -4.94 28.03 15.73
C ASP A 399 -5.61 29.29 15.20
N VAL A 400 -6.92 29.21 15.00
CA VAL A 400 -7.73 30.42 14.94
C VAL A 400 -7.64 31.00 16.34
N ALA A 401 -6.64 31.86 16.56
CA ALA A 401 -6.58 32.68 17.75
C ALA A 401 -7.91 33.46 17.81
N ASN A 402 -8.78 33.05 18.73
CA ASN A 402 -9.95 33.82 19.13
C ASN A 402 -9.52 35.14 19.76
#